data_AF-A0A7R9QV14-F1
#
_entry.id   AF-A0A7R9QV14-F1
#
_cell.length_a   1.000
_cell.length_b   1.000
_cell.length_c   1.000
_cell.angle_alpha   90.00
_cell.angle_beta   90.00
_cell.angle_gamma   90.00
#
_symmetry.space_group_name_H-M   'P 1'
#
loop_
_entity.id
_entity.type
_entity.pdbx_description
1 polymer ?
#
loop_
_entity_poly.entity_id
_entity_poly.type
_entity_poly.pdbx_seq_one_letter_code
_entity_poly.pdbx_strand_id
1 'polypeptide(L)'
;MGNIIRVLALVVELPATVFKCRKRFTGNQRLDGRVVVITGGNGGIGKETAYQLSLRGPKKIIIGSRNTVTNERAVSELKRRNPGTDVTALALDLASLESVREFAKRVAEIKPIVDVLINNGAARPYADPYTQFRTNYLARAHIHTKLAMVLFAKELAKRLKSSGISNVKTYSINPGIIDSRPGADSDISANILFRCFKTLFMLPADMGPQPYLHCALDDELANESGHFYE
;
A
#
# COMPACT_ATOMS: atom_id res chain seq x y z
N MET A 1 24.03 -6.05 11.43
CA MET A 1 23.42 -5.51 10.18
C MET A 1 22.61 -4.28 10.56
N GLY A 2 22.90 -3.12 9.98
CA GLY A 2 22.23 -1.86 10.33
C GLY A 2 20.74 -1.89 10.04
N ASN A 3 19.95 -1.09 10.78
CA ASN A 3 18.51 -0.96 10.56
C ASN A 3 18.26 -0.23 9.22
N ILE A 4 17.83 -0.99 8.20
CA ILE A 4 17.39 -0.43 6.92
C ILE A 4 15.94 -0.01 7.07
N ILE A 5 15.64 1.25 6.72
CA ILE A 5 14.30 1.81 6.70
C ILE A 5 13.79 1.75 5.26
N ARG A 6 12.62 1.15 5.04
CA ARG A 6 12.03 0.97 3.70
C ARG A 6 10.78 1.84 3.56
N VAL A 7 10.77 2.76 2.60
CA VAL A 7 9.63 3.63 2.28
C VAL A 7 9.06 3.24 0.92
N LEU A 8 7.78 2.84 0.90
CA LEU A 8 7.09 2.31 -0.26
C LEU A 8 5.96 3.26 -0.69
N ALA A 9 5.93 3.67 -1.95
CA ALA A 9 4.87 4.52 -2.50
C ALA A 9 4.01 3.75 -3.52
N LEU A 10 2.68 3.74 -3.32
CA LEU A 10 1.73 3.09 -4.23
C LEU A 10 1.43 3.92 -5.50
N VAL A 11 1.69 3.33 -6.65
CA VAL A 11 1.32 3.78 -7.98
C VAL A 11 0.23 2.82 -8.49
N VAL A 12 -0.86 3.31 -9.06
CA VAL A 12 -1.87 2.45 -9.73
C VAL A 12 -1.89 2.86 -11.18
N GLU A 13 -1.80 1.89 -12.08
CA GLU A 13 -1.60 2.17 -13.50
C GLU A 13 -2.87 2.58 -14.26
N LEU A 14 -2.59 3.29 -15.36
CA LEU A 14 -3.45 3.52 -16.51
C LEU A 14 -3.55 2.28 -17.39
N PRO A 15 -4.63 2.12 -18.18
CA PRO A 15 -4.80 0.96 -19.02
C PRO A 15 -3.93 1.10 -20.27
N ALA A 16 -2.80 0.38 -20.35
CA ALA A 16 -2.30 -0.25 -21.58
C ALA A 16 -0.96 -0.97 -21.36
N THR A 17 -0.93 -2.09 -20.62
CA THR A 17 -0.25 -3.32 -21.06
C THR A 17 -0.61 -4.48 -20.14
N VAL A 18 -1.05 -5.59 -20.73
CA VAL A 18 -1.40 -6.83 -20.02
C VAL A 18 -0.10 -7.53 -19.63
N PHE A 19 0.38 -7.34 -18.40
CA PHE A 19 1.35 -8.25 -17.79
C PHE A 19 0.62 -9.14 -16.77
N LYS A 20 0.33 -10.38 -17.19
CA LYS A 20 -0.03 -11.47 -16.28
C LYS A 20 1.23 -12.06 -15.64
N CYS A 21 1.14 -12.26 -14.33
CA CYS A 21 2.09 -12.91 -13.42
C CYS A 21 3.23 -12.05 -12.85
N ARG A 22 2.89 -11.28 -11.80
CA ARG A 22 3.85 -10.78 -10.81
C ARG A 22 4.20 -11.94 -9.87
N LYS A 23 5.48 -12.19 -9.60
CA LYS A 23 5.89 -13.36 -8.80
C LYS A 23 5.47 -13.20 -7.35
N ARG A 24 4.88 -14.24 -6.76
CA ARG A 24 4.67 -14.28 -5.29
C ARG A 24 6.03 -14.25 -4.59
N PHE A 25 6.12 -13.49 -3.51
CA PHE A 25 7.31 -13.47 -2.67
C PHE A 25 7.40 -14.78 -1.88
N THR A 26 8.44 -15.57 -2.15
CA THR A 26 8.67 -16.89 -1.56
C THR A 26 9.75 -16.89 -0.47
N GLY A 27 10.39 -15.75 -0.22
CA GLY A 27 11.45 -15.63 0.77
C GLY A 27 10.94 -15.80 2.20
N ASN A 28 11.81 -16.30 3.10
CA ASN A 28 11.50 -16.57 4.51
C ASN A 28 11.90 -15.43 5.47
N GLN A 29 12.27 -14.27 4.94
CA GLN A 29 12.69 -13.10 5.71
C GLN A 29 11.61 -12.68 6.71
N ARG A 30 12.09 -12.30 7.90
CA ARG A 30 11.29 -11.95 9.07
C ARG A 30 11.35 -10.46 9.35
N LEU A 31 10.32 -9.96 10.03
CA LEU A 31 10.23 -8.58 10.53
C LEU A 31 10.31 -8.51 12.06
N ASP A 32 10.88 -9.54 12.70
CA ASP A 32 10.96 -9.61 14.16
C ASP A 32 11.60 -8.32 14.74
N GLY A 33 10.93 -7.70 15.72
CA GLY A 33 11.36 -6.42 16.31
C GLY A 33 11.04 -5.15 15.50
N ARG A 34 10.58 -5.28 14.25
CA ARG A 34 10.28 -4.16 13.33
C ARG A 34 8.88 -3.60 13.52
N VAL A 35 8.71 -2.31 13.26
CA VAL A 35 7.42 -1.62 13.21
C VAL A 35 7.10 -1.23 11.79
N VAL A 36 5.91 -1.62 11.34
CA VAL A 36 5.38 -1.35 10.00
C VAL A 36 4.25 -0.34 10.09
N VAL A 37 4.28 0.70 9.27
CA VAL A 37 3.23 1.72 9.17
C VAL A 37 2.62 1.68 7.78
N ILE A 38 1.29 1.60 7.68
CA ILE A 38 0.57 1.48 6.40
C ILE A 38 -0.57 2.51 6.35
N THR A 39 -0.51 3.45 5.41
CA THR A 39 -1.63 4.36 5.15
C THR A 39 -2.68 3.68 4.26
N GLY A 40 -3.96 3.94 4.51
CA GLY A 40 -5.06 3.23 3.85
C GLY A 40 -5.12 1.73 4.18
N GLY A 41 -4.61 1.33 5.35
CA GLY A 41 -4.52 -0.09 5.76
C GLY A 41 -5.85 -0.72 6.24
N ASN A 42 -6.96 0.00 6.17
CA ASN A 42 -8.28 -0.45 6.63
C ASN A 42 -9.07 -1.23 5.57
N GLY A 43 -8.64 -1.23 4.31
CA GLY A 43 -9.34 -1.94 3.22
C GLY A 43 -8.45 -2.24 2.02
N GLY A 44 -9.00 -3.03 1.09
CA GLY A 44 -8.35 -3.38 -0.18
C GLY A 44 -6.93 -3.93 -0.01
N ILE A 45 -6.03 -3.48 -0.91
CA ILE A 45 -4.62 -3.89 -0.94
C ILE A 45 -3.93 -3.58 0.39
N GLY A 46 -4.14 -2.39 0.97
CA GLY A 46 -3.49 -2.00 2.22
C GLY A 46 -3.77 -2.95 3.40
N LYS A 47 -5.02 -3.43 3.52
CA LYS A 47 -5.39 -4.40 4.56
C LYS A 47 -4.77 -5.78 4.29
N GLU A 48 -4.77 -6.22 3.03
CA GLU A 48 -4.15 -7.50 2.66
C GLU A 48 -2.62 -7.44 2.82
N THR A 49 -1.99 -6.30 2.55
CA THR A 49 -0.57 -6.05 2.83
C THR A 49 -0.29 -6.11 4.33
N ALA A 50 -1.13 -5.49 5.16
CA ALA A 50 -1.02 -5.58 6.62
C ALA A 50 -1.10 -7.05 7.08
N TYR A 51 -2.03 -7.83 6.52
CA TYR A 51 -2.16 -9.24 6.85
C TYR A 51 -0.90 -10.03 6.45
N GLN A 52 -0.44 -9.94 5.20
CA GLN A 52 0.69 -10.75 4.74
C GLN A 52 2.00 -10.37 5.44
N LEU A 53 2.21 -9.07 5.75
CA LEU A 53 3.34 -8.65 6.57
C LEU A 53 3.23 -9.13 8.02
N SER A 54 2.02 -9.26 8.57
CA SER A 54 1.82 -9.80 9.93
C SER A 54 2.33 -11.24 10.08
N LEU A 55 2.27 -12.03 9.00
CA LEU A 55 2.80 -13.40 8.98
C LEU A 55 4.33 -13.46 9.14
N ARG A 56 5.01 -12.32 8.97
CA ARG A 56 6.48 -12.19 9.12
C ARG A 56 6.93 -11.82 10.52
N GLY A 57 6.01 -11.75 11.48
CA GLY A 57 6.27 -11.45 12.89
C GLY A 57 6.75 -10.03 13.22
N PRO A 58 6.27 -8.97 12.56
CA PRO A 58 6.59 -7.62 13.00
C PRO A 58 6.20 -7.42 14.46
N LYS A 59 7.01 -6.64 15.20
CA LYS A 59 6.68 -6.24 16.57
C LYS A 59 5.36 -5.50 16.64
N LYS A 60 5.08 -4.65 15.64
CA LYS A 60 3.82 -3.91 15.56
C LYS A 60 3.48 -3.50 14.12
N ILE A 61 2.19 -3.52 13.81
CA ILE A 61 1.63 -2.90 12.60
C ILE A 61 0.74 -1.72 13.01
N ILE A 62 0.94 -0.57 12.39
CA ILE A 62 0.11 0.62 12.56
C ILE A 62 -0.57 0.92 11.23
N ILE A 63 -1.90 0.84 11.18
CA ILE A 63 -2.68 1.25 10.01
C ILE A 63 -3.27 2.65 10.20
N GLY A 64 -3.19 3.49 9.18
CA GLY A 64 -3.75 4.85 9.20
C GLY A 64 -4.90 5.00 8.21
N SER A 65 -6.09 5.41 8.67
CA SER A 65 -7.19 5.82 7.78
C SER A 65 -8.18 6.76 8.47
N ARG A 66 -9.08 7.36 7.67
CA ARG A 66 -10.03 8.40 8.12
C ARG A 66 -11.10 7.89 9.08
N ASN A 67 -11.64 6.70 8.84
CA ASN A 67 -12.86 6.25 9.49
C ASN A 67 -12.56 5.21 10.59
N THR A 68 -12.81 5.60 11.84
CA THR A 68 -12.56 4.80 13.06
C THR A 68 -13.30 3.47 13.05
N VAL A 69 -14.57 3.43 12.62
CA VAL A 69 -15.35 2.18 12.53
C VAL A 69 -14.71 1.19 11.56
N THR A 70 -14.30 1.65 10.37
CA THR A 70 -13.64 0.78 9.40
C THR A 70 -12.24 0.35 9.86
N ASN A 71 -11.56 1.21 10.62
CA ASN A 71 -10.27 0.90 11.24
C ASN A 71 -10.41 -0.22 12.27
N GLU A 72 -11.37 -0.12 13.19
CA GLU A 72 -11.64 -1.14 14.22
C GLU A 72 -12.02 -2.48 13.61
N ARG A 73 -12.83 -2.47 12.55
CA ARG A 73 -13.18 -3.68 11.79
C ARG A 73 -11.94 -4.32 11.15
N ALA A 74 -11.08 -3.53 10.54
CA ALA A 74 -9.84 -4.02 9.93
C ALA A 74 -8.88 -4.62 10.98
N VAL A 75 -8.69 -3.95 12.12
CA VAL A 75 -7.91 -4.46 13.25
C VAL A 75 -8.46 -5.80 13.75
N SER A 76 -9.77 -5.88 13.94
CA SER A 76 -10.44 -7.10 14.41
C SER A 76 -10.29 -8.26 13.43
N GLU A 77 -10.44 -7.98 12.14
CA GLU A 77 -10.24 -8.98 11.08
C GLU A 77 -8.79 -9.46 10.99
N LEU A 78 -7.81 -8.56 11.07
CA LEU A 78 -6.39 -8.90 11.05
C LEU A 78 -6.03 -9.80 12.24
N LYS A 79 -6.48 -9.44 13.45
CA LYS A 79 -6.28 -10.25 14.65
C LYS A 79 -6.98 -11.61 14.57
N ARG A 80 -8.15 -11.69 13.94
CA ARG A 80 -8.86 -12.96 13.72
C ARG A 80 -8.10 -13.87 12.74
N ARG A 81 -7.56 -13.31 11.65
CA ARG A 81 -6.82 -14.09 10.64
C ARG A 81 -5.43 -14.52 11.11
N ASN A 82 -4.77 -13.72 11.94
CA ASN A 82 -3.47 -14.05 12.52
C ASN A 82 -3.44 -13.71 14.04
N PRO A 83 -3.97 -14.61 14.88
CA PRO A 83 -3.96 -14.45 16.33
C PRO A 83 -2.53 -14.26 16.86
N GLY A 84 -2.30 -13.18 17.60
CA GLY A 84 -0.97 -12.81 18.10
C GLY A 84 -0.34 -11.60 17.41
N THR A 85 -0.91 -11.11 16.30
CA THR A 85 -0.46 -9.85 15.69
C THR A 85 -0.78 -8.65 16.58
N ASP A 86 0.25 -7.87 16.95
CA ASP A 86 0.06 -6.53 17.51
C ASP A 86 -0.21 -5.54 16.38
N VAL A 87 -1.49 -5.29 16.12
CA VAL A 87 -1.94 -4.30 15.15
C VAL A 87 -2.83 -3.27 15.84
N THR A 88 -2.59 -2.00 15.53
CA THR A 88 -3.40 -0.87 15.96
C THR A 88 -3.74 0.04 14.78
N ALA A 89 -4.81 0.81 14.93
CA ALA A 89 -5.21 1.80 13.95
C ALA A 89 -5.16 3.21 14.54
N LEU A 90 -4.68 4.17 13.75
CA LEU A 90 -4.71 5.60 14.09
C LEU A 90 -5.53 6.35 13.04
N ALA A 91 -6.19 7.42 13.48
CA ALA A 91 -6.90 8.31 12.56
C ALA A 91 -5.88 9.00 11.64
N LEU A 92 -6.15 8.97 10.34
CA LEU A 92 -5.34 9.63 9.33
C LEU A 92 -6.23 10.08 8.16
N ASP A 93 -6.36 11.39 8.01
CA ASP A 93 -6.88 12.02 6.80
C ASP A 93 -5.74 12.62 5.98
N LEU A 94 -5.42 11.96 4.87
CA LEU A 94 -4.40 12.42 3.93
C LEU A 94 -4.77 13.72 3.22
N ALA A 95 -6.04 14.15 3.27
CA ALA A 95 -6.46 15.45 2.76
C ALA A 95 -6.19 16.61 3.74
N SER A 96 -5.78 16.32 4.99
CA SER A 96 -5.47 17.32 6.01
C SER A 96 -4.02 17.20 6.49
N LEU A 97 -3.20 18.22 6.22
CA LEU A 97 -1.81 18.24 6.70
C LEU A 97 -1.71 18.26 8.23
N GLU A 98 -2.70 18.83 8.92
CA GLU A 98 -2.79 18.75 10.38
C GLU A 98 -2.98 17.30 10.83
N SER A 99 -3.92 16.58 10.21
CA SER A 99 -4.13 15.15 10.49
C SER A 99 -2.89 14.31 10.19
N VAL A 100 -2.18 14.59 9.09
CA VAL A 100 -0.91 13.92 8.75
C VAL A 100 0.15 14.17 9.82
N ARG A 101 0.30 15.41 10.31
CA ARG A 101 1.27 15.75 11.37
C ARG A 101 0.92 15.07 12.69
N GLU A 102 -0.35 15.08 13.08
CA GLU A 102 -0.80 14.42 14.31
C GLU A 102 -0.61 12.90 14.23
N PHE A 103 -0.93 12.29 13.10
CA PHE A 103 -0.64 10.86 12.86
C PHE A 103 0.85 10.56 12.98
N ALA A 104 1.72 11.37 12.35
CA ALA A 104 3.16 11.18 12.42
C ALA A 104 3.70 11.33 13.85
N LYS A 105 3.19 12.30 14.62
CA LYS A 105 3.53 12.48 16.04
C LYS A 105 3.18 11.24 16.86
N ARG A 106 1.95 10.73 16.73
CA ARG A 106 1.50 9.52 17.44
C ARG A 106 2.28 8.27 17.04
N VAL A 107 2.70 8.15 15.79
CA VAL A 107 3.59 7.07 15.34
C VAL A 107 4.97 7.19 16.00
N ALA A 108 5.53 8.40 16.04
CA ALA A 108 6.84 8.65 16.66
C ALA A 108 6.86 8.39 18.17
N GLU A 109 5.74 8.64 18.87
CA GLU A 109 5.55 8.29 20.29
C GLU A 109 5.61 6.77 20.52
N ILE A 110 5.13 5.97 19.57
CA ILE A 110 5.18 4.49 19.65
C ILE A 110 6.58 3.97 19.33
N LYS A 111 7.18 4.47 18.24
CA LYS A 111 8.57 4.19 17.88
C LYS A 111 9.14 5.35 17.06
N PRO A 112 10.18 6.05 17.56
CA PRO A 112 10.76 7.20 16.86
C PRO A 112 11.30 6.87 15.46
N ILE A 113 11.72 5.62 15.25
CA ILE A 113 12.25 5.13 13.98
C ILE A 113 11.32 4.03 13.44
N VAL A 114 10.57 4.36 12.40
CA VAL A 114 9.77 3.40 11.63
C VAL A 114 10.71 2.59 10.73
N ASP A 115 10.55 1.26 10.71
CA ASP A 115 11.37 0.39 9.85
C ASP A 115 10.78 0.25 8.45
N VAL A 116 9.45 0.18 8.34
CA VAL A 116 8.76 0.10 7.04
C VAL A 116 7.59 1.07 7.02
N LEU A 117 7.57 1.98 6.05
CA LEU A 117 6.47 2.91 5.79
C LEU A 117 5.87 2.63 4.41
N ILE A 118 4.58 2.31 4.36
CA ILE A 118 3.83 2.04 3.14
C ILE A 118 2.80 3.15 2.91
N ASN A 119 3.12 4.04 1.98
CA ASN A 119 2.24 5.08 1.47
C ASN A 119 1.26 4.48 0.45
N ASN A 120 0.27 3.76 0.95
CA ASN A 120 -0.75 3.09 0.15
C ASN A 120 -2.07 3.88 0.06
N GLY A 121 -2.34 4.80 0.99
CA GLY A 121 -3.57 5.57 1.01
C GLY A 121 -3.81 6.36 -0.28
N ALA A 122 -4.95 6.10 -0.93
CA ALA A 122 -5.39 6.81 -2.13
C ALA A 122 -6.90 7.06 -2.06
N ALA A 123 -7.33 8.22 -2.56
CA ALA A 123 -8.74 8.47 -2.83
C ALA A 123 -9.10 7.89 -4.20
N ARG A 124 -10.21 7.13 -4.29
CA ARG A 124 -10.80 6.83 -5.59
C ARG A 124 -11.50 8.09 -6.11
N PRO A 125 -11.35 8.45 -7.38
CA PRO A 125 -12.28 9.38 -8.00
C PRO A 125 -13.70 8.78 -7.90
N TYR A 126 -14.67 9.55 -7.39
CA TYR A 126 -16.07 9.13 -7.37
C TYR A 126 -16.55 8.89 -8.81
N ALA A 127 -17.22 7.76 -9.05
CA ALA A 127 -17.95 7.53 -10.28
C ALA A 127 -19.27 8.31 -10.18
N ASP A 128 -19.37 9.43 -10.89
CA ASP A 128 -20.62 10.15 -11.14
C ASP A 128 -21.07 9.83 -12.58
N PRO A 129 -22.26 9.24 -12.79
CA PRO A 129 -22.69 8.77 -14.11
C PRO A 129 -22.93 9.85 -15.18
N TYR A 130 -22.83 11.16 -14.88
CA TYR A 130 -23.45 12.19 -15.74
C TYR A 130 -22.57 13.26 -16.41
N THR A 131 -21.23 13.23 -16.44
CA THR A 131 -20.48 14.23 -17.26
C THR A 131 -19.12 13.77 -17.83
N GLN A 132 -18.93 13.93 -19.15
CA GLN A 132 -17.63 13.78 -19.85
C GLN A 132 -16.53 14.72 -19.29
N PHE A 133 -16.92 15.88 -18.77
CA PHE A 133 -16.00 16.89 -18.20
C PHE A 133 -15.23 16.37 -16.97
N ARG A 134 -15.88 15.55 -16.13
CA ARG A 134 -15.26 15.01 -14.90
C ARG A 134 -14.46 13.74 -15.14
N THR A 135 -14.85 12.88 -16.09
CA THR A 135 -14.12 11.65 -16.40
C THR A 135 -12.69 11.95 -16.87
N ASN A 136 -12.50 12.96 -17.73
CA ASN A 136 -11.17 13.33 -18.21
C ASN A 136 -10.33 14.05 -17.15
N TYR A 137 -10.92 14.99 -16.39
CA TYR A 137 -10.16 15.76 -15.40
C TYR A 137 -9.77 14.92 -14.18
N LEU A 138 -10.70 14.14 -13.62
CA LEU A 138 -10.42 13.30 -12.44
C LEU A 138 -9.49 12.13 -12.78
N ALA A 139 -9.62 11.53 -13.98
CA ALA A 139 -8.65 10.55 -14.45
C ALA A 139 -7.26 11.19 -14.57
N ARG A 140 -7.14 12.37 -15.19
CA ARG A 140 -5.85 13.08 -15.29
C ARG A 140 -5.27 13.45 -13.94
N ALA A 141 -6.09 13.94 -13.01
CA ALA A 141 -5.64 14.23 -11.64
C ALA A 141 -5.15 12.96 -10.91
N HIS A 142 -5.82 11.82 -11.12
CA HIS A 142 -5.39 10.54 -10.58
C HIS A 142 -4.04 10.12 -11.16
N ILE A 143 -3.88 10.17 -12.49
CA ILE A 143 -2.63 9.89 -13.20
C ILE A 143 -1.49 10.77 -12.71
N HIS A 144 -1.73 12.08 -12.63
CA HIS A 144 -0.73 13.05 -12.17
C HIS A 144 -0.32 12.78 -10.73
N THR A 145 -1.28 12.42 -9.85
CA THR A 145 -0.97 12.03 -8.47
C THR A 145 -0.08 10.78 -8.44
N LYS A 146 -0.37 9.78 -9.27
CA LYS A 146 0.42 8.54 -9.35
C LYS A 146 1.82 8.77 -9.91
N LEU A 147 1.96 9.60 -10.95
CA LEU A 147 3.25 10.04 -11.46
C LEU A 147 4.04 10.82 -10.39
N ALA A 148 3.38 11.72 -9.66
CA ALA A 148 4.00 12.48 -8.58
C ALA A 148 4.55 11.57 -7.48
N MET A 149 3.89 10.46 -7.17
CA MET A 149 4.40 9.47 -6.21
C MET A 149 5.68 8.76 -6.69
N VAL A 150 5.77 8.42 -7.99
CA VAL A 150 7.00 7.86 -8.61
C VAL A 150 8.14 8.88 -8.52
N LEU A 151 7.88 10.12 -8.97
CA LEU A 151 8.86 11.19 -8.96
C LEU A 151 9.33 11.52 -7.54
N PHE A 152 8.41 11.51 -6.57
CA PHE A 152 8.73 11.71 -5.16
C PHE A 152 9.66 10.61 -4.62
N ALA A 153 9.38 9.34 -4.89
CA ALA A 153 10.22 8.24 -4.44
C ALA A 153 11.65 8.34 -5.01
N LYS A 154 11.76 8.67 -6.31
CA LYS A 154 13.04 8.86 -7.01
C LYS A 154 13.82 10.06 -6.48
N GLU A 155 13.15 11.21 -6.30
CA GLU A 155 13.79 12.42 -5.78
C GLU A 155 14.19 12.25 -4.31
N LEU A 156 13.38 11.57 -3.49
CA LEU A 156 13.73 11.25 -2.11
C LEU A 156 14.98 10.37 -2.03
N ALA A 157 15.10 9.34 -2.87
CA ALA A 157 16.32 8.51 -2.95
C ALA A 157 17.56 9.36 -3.26
N LYS A 158 17.45 10.25 -4.26
CA LYS A 158 18.53 11.14 -4.67
C LYS A 158 18.97 12.04 -3.50
N ARG A 159 18.03 12.67 -2.81
CA ARG A 159 18.31 13.56 -1.68
C ARG A 159 18.93 12.81 -0.51
N LEU A 160 18.41 11.64 -0.15
CA LEU A 160 18.98 10.80 0.90
C LEU A 160 20.44 10.45 0.59
N LYS A 161 20.73 10.02 -0.65
CA LYS A 161 22.09 9.74 -1.12
C LYS A 161 22.99 10.98 -1.03
N SER A 162 22.53 12.14 -1.51
CA SER A 162 23.29 13.41 -1.45
C SER A 162 23.55 13.87 -0.01
N SER A 163 22.67 13.53 0.94
CA SER A 163 22.85 13.80 2.37
C SER A 163 23.66 12.72 3.11
N GLY A 164 24.23 11.73 2.41
CA GLY A 164 25.01 10.64 3.02
C GLY A 164 24.16 9.61 3.77
N ILE A 165 22.83 9.63 3.63
CA ILE A 165 21.91 8.69 4.26
C ILE A 165 21.73 7.48 3.35
N SER A 166 22.42 6.39 3.68
CA SER A 166 22.40 5.14 2.89
C SER A 166 21.51 4.05 3.48
N ASN A 167 21.06 4.19 4.72
CA ASN A 167 20.24 3.20 5.44
C ASN A 167 18.73 3.40 5.25
N VAL A 168 18.31 4.39 4.45
CA VAL A 168 16.91 4.61 4.08
C VAL A 168 16.76 4.34 2.59
N LYS A 169 15.85 3.43 2.24
CA LYS A 169 15.57 3.01 0.86
C LYS A 169 14.15 3.38 0.49
N THR A 170 13.98 3.89 -0.72
CA THR A 170 12.69 4.32 -1.23
C THR A 170 12.35 3.55 -2.50
N TYR A 171 11.09 3.16 -2.63
CA TYR A 171 10.62 2.38 -3.77
C TYR A 171 9.25 2.89 -4.20
N SER A 172 9.00 2.85 -5.51
CA SER A 172 7.68 3.06 -6.09
C SER A 172 7.15 1.74 -6.62
N ILE A 173 5.89 1.43 -6.33
CA ILE A 173 5.29 0.13 -6.59
C ILE A 173 4.00 0.31 -7.36
N ASN A 174 3.88 -0.34 -8.50
CA ASN A 174 2.59 -0.70 -9.08
C ASN A 174 2.17 -2.03 -8.46
N PRO A 175 0.92 -2.26 -8.01
CA PRO A 175 0.41 -3.57 -7.60
C PRO A 175 -0.43 -4.24 -8.70
N GLY A 176 -0.69 -3.53 -9.81
CA GLY A 176 -1.57 -3.98 -10.88
C GLY A 176 -3.05 -3.76 -10.57
N ILE A 177 -3.91 -4.32 -11.42
CA ILE A 177 -5.37 -4.23 -11.28
C ILE A 177 -5.85 -5.35 -10.34
N ILE A 178 -6.05 -5.03 -9.06
CA ILE A 178 -6.41 -5.99 -8.02
C ILE A 178 -7.92 -5.99 -7.75
N ASP A 179 -8.51 -7.18 -7.63
CA ASP A 179 -9.86 -7.33 -7.07
C ASP A 179 -9.84 -7.06 -5.56
N SER A 180 -9.99 -5.78 -5.22
CA SER A 180 -9.99 -5.28 -3.85
C SER A 180 -11.31 -5.51 -3.09
N ARG A 181 -12.32 -6.13 -3.72
CA ARG A 181 -13.59 -6.53 -3.08
C ARG A 181 -14.05 -7.92 -3.59
N PRO A 182 -13.40 -9.00 -3.16
CA PRO A 182 -13.85 -10.35 -3.46
C PRO A 182 -15.27 -10.55 -2.91
N GLY A 183 -16.22 -10.96 -3.75
CA GLY A 183 -17.60 -11.27 -3.31
C GLY A 183 -18.58 -10.09 -3.22
N ALA A 184 -18.20 -8.86 -3.61
CA ALA A 184 -19.18 -7.77 -3.78
C ALA A 184 -20.15 -8.00 -4.97
N ASP A 185 -19.95 -9.07 -5.74
CA ASP A 185 -20.76 -9.50 -6.87
C ASP A 185 -21.86 -10.51 -6.47
N SER A 186 -22.24 -10.59 -5.19
CA SER A 186 -23.42 -11.38 -4.77
C SER A 186 -24.74 -10.84 -5.34
N ASP A 187 -24.70 -9.70 -6.03
CA ASP A 187 -25.75 -9.25 -6.93
C ASP A 187 -25.79 -10.12 -8.19
N ILE A 188 -26.83 -10.95 -8.28
CA ILE A 188 -27.19 -11.80 -9.43
C ILE A 188 -27.24 -11.01 -10.77
N SER A 189 -27.33 -9.67 -10.71
CA SER A 189 -27.35 -8.75 -11.86
C SER A 189 -25.97 -8.41 -12.45
N ALA A 190 -24.86 -8.91 -11.89
CA ALA A 190 -23.53 -8.69 -12.48
C ALA A 190 -23.42 -9.38 -13.86
N ASN A 191 -23.54 -8.58 -14.93
CA ASN A 191 -23.50 -9.01 -16.33
C ASN A 191 -22.36 -10.01 -16.60
N ILE A 192 -22.65 -11.07 -17.37
CA ILE A 192 -21.67 -12.11 -17.76
C ILE A 192 -20.39 -11.48 -18.33
N LEU A 193 -20.51 -10.42 -19.13
CA LEU A 193 -19.38 -9.68 -19.69
C LEU A 193 -18.47 -9.06 -18.60
N PHE A 194 -19.05 -8.49 -17.54
CA PHE A 194 -18.31 -7.94 -16.41
C PHE A 194 -17.59 -9.04 -15.62
N ARG A 195 -18.24 -10.20 -15.42
CA ARG A 195 -17.62 -11.38 -14.79
C ARG A 195 -16.46 -11.93 -15.61
N CYS A 196 -16.62 -12.01 -16.94
CA CYS A 196 -15.55 -12.38 -17.86
C CYS A 196 -14.38 -11.37 -17.78
N PHE A 197 -14.66 -10.07 -17.85
CA PHE A 197 -13.64 -9.02 -17.73
C PHE A 197 -12.86 -9.14 -16.41
N LYS A 198 -13.57 -9.25 -15.29
CA LYS A 198 -12.98 -9.41 -13.96
C LYS A 198 -12.05 -10.63 -13.89
N THR A 199 -12.50 -11.77 -14.37
CA THR A 199 -11.74 -13.03 -14.37
C THR A 199 -10.52 -12.98 -15.30
N LEU A 200 -10.63 -12.28 -16.44
CA LEU A 200 -9.56 -12.22 -17.44
C LEU A 200 -8.48 -11.19 -17.10
N PHE A 201 -8.83 -10.07 -16.45
CA PHE A 201 -7.94 -8.90 -16.31
C PHE A 201 -7.58 -8.52 -14.87
N MET A 202 -8.35 -8.93 -13.85
CA MET A 202 -8.05 -8.58 -12.47
C MET A 202 -7.26 -9.69 -11.78
N LEU A 203 -6.25 -9.30 -11.00
CA LEU A 203 -5.50 -10.21 -10.15
C LEU A 203 -6.26 -10.45 -8.82
N PRO A 204 -6.12 -11.64 -8.23
CA PRO A 204 -6.61 -11.94 -6.88
C PRO A 204 -6.12 -10.94 -5.82
N ALA A 205 -6.90 -10.75 -4.76
CA ALA A 205 -6.58 -9.81 -3.68
C ALA A 205 -5.20 -10.07 -3.04
N ASP A 206 -4.80 -11.33 -2.89
CA ASP A 206 -3.53 -11.76 -2.30
C ASP A 206 -2.31 -11.42 -3.19
N MET A 207 -2.52 -11.12 -4.47
CA MET A 207 -1.45 -10.67 -5.38
C MET A 207 -1.11 -9.19 -5.21
N GLY A 208 -2.04 -8.37 -4.73
CA GLY A 208 -1.82 -6.93 -4.53
C GLY A 208 -0.64 -6.59 -3.62
N PRO A 209 -0.45 -7.30 -2.50
CA PRO A 209 0.70 -7.07 -1.63
C PRO A 209 2.06 -7.53 -2.17
N GLN A 210 2.13 -8.38 -3.20
CA GLN A 210 3.38 -9.07 -3.53
C GLN A 210 4.55 -8.11 -3.81
N PRO A 211 4.39 -7.04 -4.61
CA PRO A 211 5.49 -6.10 -4.85
C PRO A 211 5.91 -5.34 -3.57
N TYR A 212 4.96 -5.12 -2.64
CA TYR A 212 5.28 -4.57 -1.32
C TYR A 212 6.09 -5.55 -0.50
N LEU A 213 5.76 -6.85 -0.54
CA LEU A 213 6.53 -7.87 0.17
C LEU A 213 7.96 -7.94 -0.35
N HIS A 214 8.16 -7.97 -1.68
CA HIS A 214 9.49 -7.93 -2.28
C HIS A 214 10.26 -6.70 -1.78
N CYS A 215 9.73 -5.49 -1.97
CA CYS A 215 10.44 -4.28 -1.55
C CYS A 215 10.62 -4.17 -0.02
N ALA A 216 9.70 -4.74 0.78
CA ALA A 216 9.72 -4.69 2.24
C ALA A 216 10.62 -5.75 2.88
N LEU A 217 10.93 -6.86 2.19
CA LEU A 217 11.53 -8.05 2.78
C LEU A 217 12.78 -8.54 2.03
N ASP A 218 12.90 -8.30 0.72
CA ASP A 218 14.02 -8.79 -0.07
C ASP A 218 15.31 -8.01 0.25
N ASP A 219 16.32 -8.74 0.71
CA ASP A 219 17.62 -8.18 1.10
C ASP A 219 18.45 -7.79 -0.12
N GLU A 220 18.21 -8.36 -1.30
CA GLU A 220 18.88 -7.94 -2.54
C GLU A 220 18.43 -6.53 -2.93
N LEU A 221 17.13 -6.27 -2.82
CA LEU A 221 16.55 -4.94 -3.08
C LEU A 221 17.01 -3.88 -2.08
N ALA A 222 17.54 -4.27 -0.91
CA ALA A 222 18.10 -3.30 0.04
C ALA A 222 19.31 -2.54 -0.52
N ASN A 223 19.94 -3.05 -1.59
CA ASN A 223 21.06 -2.36 -2.25
C ASN A 223 20.58 -1.25 -3.20
N GLU A 224 19.30 -1.27 -3.58
CA GLU A 224 18.69 -0.36 -4.56
C GLU A 224 17.78 0.68 -3.89
N SER A 225 17.67 1.88 -4.48
CA SER A 225 16.78 2.95 -3.98
C SER A 225 16.35 3.87 -5.12
N GLY A 226 15.09 4.32 -5.09
CA GLY A 226 14.50 5.21 -6.10
C GLY A 226 13.96 4.51 -7.35
N HIS A 227 13.86 3.18 -7.33
CA HIS A 227 13.38 2.37 -8.45
C HIS A 227 11.85 2.15 -8.43
N PHE A 228 11.33 1.66 -9.56
CA PHE A 228 9.93 1.33 -9.78
C PHE A 228 9.78 -0.18 -9.99
N TYR A 229 8.83 -0.80 -9.30
CA TYR A 229 8.61 -2.24 -9.31
C TYR A 229 7.15 -2.58 -9.62
N GLU A 230 6.97 -3.72 -10.28
CA GLU A 230 5.69 -4.29 -10.68
C GLU A 230 5.52 -5.72 -10.16
#